data_AF-A0A4R6H6P8-F1
#
_entry.id   AF-A0A4R6H6P8-F1
#
_cell.length_a   1.000
_cell.length_b   1.000
_cell.length_c   1.000
_cell.angle_alpha   90.00
_cell.angle_beta   90.00
_cell.angle_gamma   90.00
#
_symmetry.space_group_name_H-M   'P 1'
#
loop_
_entity.id
_entity.type
_entity.pdbx_description
1 polymer ?
#
loop_
_entity_poly.entity_id
_entity_poly.type
_entity_poly.pdbx_seq_one_letter_code
_entity_poly.pdbx_strand_id
1 'polypeptide(L)' 'MTDQPQVTAEQDQAKQAITIDGVEYQLSELSEEARAQVVNLRITDQEIARLNQQLAIYQTARAAYARALAEKLPSKQAH' A
#
# COMPACT_ATOMS: atom_id res chain seq x y z
N MET A 1 -37.45 -31.82 -20.88
CA MET A 1 -37.68 -31.74 -19.42
C MET A 1 -36.43 -32.29 -18.78
N THR A 2 -35.39 -31.51 -18.50
CA THR A 2 -35.34 -30.14 -17.98
C THR A 2 -34.19 -29.36 -18.62
N ASP A 3 -34.53 -28.20 -19.19
CA ASP A 3 -33.60 -27.09 -19.35
C ASP A 3 -32.94 -26.77 -18.00
N GLN A 4 -31.62 -26.89 -17.92
CA GLN A 4 -30.85 -26.24 -16.85
C GLN A 4 -30.53 -24.82 -17.31
N PRO A 5 -30.90 -23.78 -16.53
CA PRO A 5 -30.49 -22.42 -16.85
C PRO A 5 -28.99 -22.28 -16.56
N GLN A 6 -28.17 -22.30 -17.61
CA GLN A 6 -26.84 -21.71 -17.59
C GLN A 6 -27.00 -20.19 -17.70
N VAL A 7 -27.18 -19.49 -16.59
CA VAL A 7 -26.98 -18.03 -16.52
C VAL A 7 -26.66 -17.65 -15.07
N THR A 8 -25.38 -17.60 -14.69
CA THR A 8 -24.84 -16.66 -13.68
C THR A 8 -23.34 -16.91 -13.52
N ALA A 9 -22.55 -16.61 -14.55
CA ALA A 9 -21.10 -16.42 -14.41
C ALA A 9 -20.62 -15.09 -15.00
N GLU A 10 -21.52 -14.32 -15.62
CA GLU A 10 -21.21 -13.05 -16.28
C GLU A 10 -21.46 -11.81 -15.40
N GLN A 11 -21.94 -11.98 -14.16
CA GLN A 11 -22.32 -10.84 -13.30
C GLN A 11 -21.24 -10.34 -12.33
N ASP A 12 -20.12 -11.06 -12.16
CA ASP A 12 -19.07 -10.66 -11.19
C ASP A 12 -17.99 -9.72 -11.76
N GLN A 13 -17.86 -9.62 -13.08
CA GLN A 13 -16.86 -8.73 -13.68
C GLN A 13 -17.32 -7.26 -13.74
N ALA A 14 -18.63 -6.99 -13.64
CA ALA A 14 -19.20 -5.66 -13.79
C ALA A 14 -19.33 -4.85 -12.49
N LYS A 15 -18.96 -5.41 -11.33
CA LYS A 15 -19.12 -4.75 -10.01
C LYS A 15 -17.83 -4.72 -9.17
N GLN A 16 -16.67 -4.61 -9.82
CA GLN A 16 -15.46 -4.32 -9.06
C GLN A 16 -15.48 -2.85 -8.65
N ALA A 17 -16.03 -2.58 -7.48
CA ALA A 17 -15.97 -1.26 -6.87
C ALA A 17 -14.56 -1.03 -6.31
N ILE A 18 -14.03 0.16 -6.52
CA ILE A 18 -12.76 0.61 -5.95
C ILE A 18 -12.98 1.86 -5.15
N THR A 19 -12.32 1.95 -4.01
CA THR A 19 -12.32 3.16 -3.21
C THR A 19 -11.08 3.99 -3.57
N ILE A 20 -11.29 5.21 -4.04
CA ILE A 20 -10.25 6.21 -4.31
C ILE A 20 -10.58 7.41 -3.42
N ASP A 21 -9.64 7.85 -2.59
CA ASP A 21 -9.83 8.99 -1.67
C ASP A 21 -11.07 8.91 -0.76
N GLY A 22 -11.48 7.69 -0.40
CA GLY A 22 -12.65 7.43 0.44
C GLY A 22 -13.99 7.45 -0.31
N VAL A 23 -13.97 7.63 -1.64
CA VAL A 23 -15.16 7.55 -2.50
C VAL A 23 -15.13 6.24 -3.27
N GLU A 24 -16.26 5.54 -3.27
CA GLU A 24 -16.44 4.27 -3.98
C GLU A 24 -16.85 4.53 -5.44
N TYR A 25 -16.10 3.95 -6.38
CA TYR A 25 -16.33 4.05 -7.82
C TYR A 25 -16.45 2.66 -8.42
N GLN A 26 -17.42 2.46 -9.31
CA GLN A 26 -17.50 1.22 -10.07
C GLN A 26 -16.48 1.24 -11.21
N LEU A 27 -15.68 0.17 -11.36
CA LEU A 27 -14.71 0.07 -12.46
C LEU A 27 -15.32 0.25 -13.85
N SER A 28 -16.59 -0.17 -14.00
CA SER A 28 -17.37 -0.06 -15.23
C SER A 28 -17.76 1.38 -15.58
N GLU A 29 -17.81 2.28 -14.57
CA GLU A 29 -18.17 3.69 -14.74
C GLU A 29 -16.95 4.57 -15.05
N LEU A 30 -15.74 4.03 -14.86
CA LEU A 30 -14.49 4.73 -15.14
C LEU A 30 -14.16 4.71 -16.63
N SER A 31 -13.48 5.76 -17.11
CA SER A 31 -12.85 5.73 -18.44
C SER A 31 -11.63 4.79 -18.44
N GLU A 32 -11.16 4.41 -19.62
CA GLU A 32 -9.95 3.58 -19.75
C GLU A 32 -8.72 4.30 -19.17
N GLU A 33 -8.61 5.59 -19.40
CA GLU A 33 -7.55 6.44 -18.85
C GLU A 33 -7.64 6.50 -17.33
N ALA A 34 -8.85 6.63 -16.76
CA ALA A 34 -9.05 6.64 -15.31
C ALA A 34 -8.64 5.29 -14.68
N ARG A 35 -9.01 4.16 -15.31
CA ARG A 35 -8.56 2.83 -14.87
C ARG A 35 -7.04 2.70 -14.88
N ALA A 36 -6.37 3.20 -15.92
CA ALA A 36 -4.90 3.18 -15.99
C ALA A 36 -4.28 3.99 -14.85
N GLN A 37 -4.84 5.16 -14.51
CA GLN A 37 -4.33 5.96 -13.39
C GLN A 37 -4.54 5.29 -12.02
N VAL A 38 -5.66 4.58 -11.83
CA VAL A 38 -5.88 3.79 -10.61
C VAL A 38 -4.80 2.73 -10.43
N VAL A 39 -4.43 2.03 -11.51
CA VAL A 39 -3.36 1.03 -11.46
C VAL A 39 -2.03 1.69 -11.08
N ASN A 40 -1.69 2.82 -11.71
CA ASN A 40 -0.48 3.57 -11.38
C ASN A 40 -0.45 4.03 -9.92
N LEU A 41 -1.59 4.51 -9.39
CA LEU A 41 -1.73 4.94 -8.00
C LEU A 41 -1.48 3.76 -7.05
N ARG A 42 -2.13 2.62 -7.28
CA ARG A 42 -1.95 1.40 -6.47
C ARG A 42 -0.50 0.93 -6.44
N ILE A 43 0.18 0.94 -7.59
CA ILE A 43 1.60 0.56 -7.67
C ILE A 43 2.44 1.56 -6.86
N THR A 44 2.18 2.85 -7.03
CA THR A 44 2.90 3.91 -6.31
C THR A 44 2.73 3.77 -4.80
N ASP A 45 1.52 3.50 -4.32
CA ASP A 45 1.23 3.29 -2.90
C ASP A 45 1.96 2.07 -2.34
N GLN A 46 2.04 0.98 -3.11
CA GLN A 46 2.81 -0.21 -2.72
C GLN A 46 4.31 0.10 -2.59
N GLU A 47 4.86 0.88 -3.51
CA GLU A 47 6.26 1.30 -3.45
C GLU A 47 6.53 2.24 -2.26
N ILE A 48 5.60 3.17 -1.97
CA ILE A 48 5.68 4.01 -0.77
C ILE A 48 5.68 3.15 0.50
N ALA A 49 4.77 2.17 0.58
CA ALA A 49 4.72 1.25 1.72
C ALA A 49 6.03 0.46 1.88
N ARG A 50 6.61 -0.03 0.77
CA ARG A 50 7.91 -0.70 0.74
C ARG A 50 9.03 0.20 1.25
N LEU A 51 9.10 1.45 0.78
CA LEU A 51 10.11 2.42 1.22
C LEU A 51 9.96 2.75 2.71
N ASN A 52 8.73 2.88 3.21
CA ASN A 52 8.49 3.10 4.64
C ASN A 52 8.97 1.93 5.50
N GLN A 53 8.76 0.69 5.04
CA GLN A 53 9.29 -0.49 5.73
C GLN A 53 10.83 -0.46 5.76
N GLN A 54 11.46 -0.14 4.64
CA GLN A 54 12.92 -0.03 4.57
C GLN A 54 13.46 1.10 5.47
N LEU A 55 12.77 2.23 5.51
CA LEU A 55 13.09 3.35 6.40
C LEU A 55 13.03 2.93 7.87
N ALA A 56 12.02 2.17 8.29
CA ALA A 56 11.91 1.67 9.66
C ALA A 56 13.09 0.77 10.07
N ILE A 57 13.58 -0.07 9.15
CA ILE A 57 14.79 -0.88 9.35
C ILE A 57 16.00 0.02 9.60
N TYR A 58 16.21 1.03 8.74
CA TYR A 58 17.33 1.96 8.90
C TYR A 58 17.24 2.82 10.16
N GLN A 59 16.03 3.22 10.56
CA GLN A 59 15.82 3.94 11.82
C GLN A 59 16.22 3.09 13.03
N THR A 60 15.92 1.80 13.00
CA THR A 60 16.34 0.84 14.04
C THR A 60 17.87 0.71 14.09
N ALA A 61 18.51 0.53 12.94
CA ALA A 61 19.97 0.46 12.86
C ALA A 61 20.64 1.75 13.36
N ARG A 62 20.13 2.92 12.95
CA ARG A 62 20.60 4.23 13.43
C ARG A 62 20.49 4.35 14.95
N ALA A 63 19.36 3.92 15.53
CA ALA A 63 19.17 3.96 16.98
C ALA A 63 20.17 3.05 17.72
N ALA A 64 20.45 1.86 17.18
CA ALA A 64 21.46 0.95 17.73
C ALA A 64 22.86 1.57 17.69
N TYR A 65 23.25 2.18 16.56
CA TYR A 65 24.55 2.85 16.44
C TYR A 65 24.67 4.07 17.38
N ALA A 66 23.59 4.84 17.53
CA ALA A 66 23.58 5.98 18.46
C ALA A 66 23.79 5.53 19.92
N ARG A 67 23.16 4.42 20.33
CA ARG A 67 23.36 3.82 21.67
C ARG A 67 24.78 3.34 21.86
N ALA A 68 25.31 2.58 20.90
CA ALA A 68 26.69 2.10 20.95
C ALA A 68 27.70 3.24 21.01
N LEU A 69 27.47 4.34 20.27
CA LEU A 69 28.30 5.53 20.37
C LEU A 69 28.22 6.18 21.75
N ALA A 70 27.01 6.35 22.30
CA ALA A 70 26.82 6.96 23.61
C ALA A 70 27.57 6.22 24.73
N GLU A 71 27.66 4.89 24.66
CA GLU A 71 28.45 4.06 25.59
C GLU A 71 29.97 4.28 25.48
N LYS A 72 30.46 4.78 24.35
CA LYS A 72 31.88 5.08 24.12
C LYS A 72 32.24 6.54 24.40
N LEU A 73 31.25 7.42 24.49
CA LEU A 73 31.48 8.81 24.82
C LEU A 73 31.66 8.98 26.33
N PRO A 74 32.57 9.86 26.77
CA PRO A 74 32.69 10.19 28.18
C PRO A 74 31.34 10.73 28.68
N SER A 75 30.90 10.24 29.84
CA SER A 75 29.68 10.77 30.48
C SER A 75 29.83 12.27 30.69
N LYS A 76 28.77 13.04 30.43
CA LYS A 76 28.75 14.50 30.64
C LYS A 76 28.67 14.86 32.14
N GLN A 77 29.41 14.14 32.98
CA GLN A 77 29.72 14.49 34.36
C GLN A 77 31.24 14.74 34.44
N ALA A 78 31.66 15.85 33.84
CA ALA A 78 32.76 16.60 34.40
C ALA A 78 32.12 17.50 35.49
N HIS A 79 32.67 17.39 36.71
CA HIS A 79 32.37 18.10 37.96
C HIS A 79 31.43 19.32 37.90
#